data_AF-A0A951PU45-F1
#
_entry.id   AF-A0A951PU45-F1
#
_cell.length_a   1.000
_cell.length_b   1.000
_cell.length_c   1.000
_cell.angle_alpha   90.00
_cell.angle_beta   90.00
_cell.angle_gamma   90.00
#
_symmetry.space_group_name_H-M   'P 1'
#
loop_
_entity.id
_entity.type
_entity.pdbx_description
1 polymer ?
#
loop_
_entity_poly.entity_id
_entity_poly.type
_entity_poly.pdbx_seq_one_letter_code
_entity_poly.pdbx_strand_id
1 'polypeptide(L)'
;MISLNSPAFLSLNQSCSTEAEIPPPTVDFSRHQQWNPQTGWKNVLNNLRLIIQPTLALSLIFPWLDVFPNPYLLLGFHELIHAMNQFQPFFSDG
;
A
#
# COMPACT_ATOMS: atom_id res chain seq x y z
N MET A 1 0.76 27.81 -10.36
CA MET A 1 -0.52 27.06 -10.32
C MET A 1 -0.60 26.25 -11.59
N ILE A 2 -0.50 24.92 -11.50
CA ILE A 2 -0.65 24.04 -12.67
C ILE A 2 -2.11 23.59 -12.67
N SER A 3 -2.84 23.92 -13.73
CA SER A 3 -4.25 23.57 -13.90
C SER A 3 -4.37 22.11 -14.35
N LEU A 4 -5.16 21.32 -13.62
CA LEU A 4 -5.43 19.89 -13.91
C LEU A 4 -6.41 19.69 -15.08
N ASN A 5 -6.83 20.75 -15.76
CA ASN A 5 -7.77 20.70 -16.89
C ASN A 5 -7.10 20.44 -18.25
N SER A 6 -5.82 20.08 -18.29
CA SER A 6 -5.18 19.74 -19.55
C SER A 6 -5.73 18.40 -20.08
N PRO A 7 -6.02 18.30 -21.39
CA PRO A 7 -6.59 17.10 -22.00
C PRO A 7 -5.75 15.83 -21.77
N ALA A 8 -4.42 15.97 -21.59
CA ALA A 8 -3.53 14.85 -21.26
C ALA A 8 -3.83 14.21 -19.89
N PHE A 9 -4.30 14.99 -18.91
CA PHE A 9 -4.70 14.49 -17.59
C PHE A 9 -6.14 13.96 -17.59
N LEU A 10 -7.03 14.55 -18.41
CA LEU A 10 -8.39 14.03 -18.58
C LEU A 10 -8.40 12.66 -19.25
N SER A 11 -7.51 12.41 -20.21
CA SER A 11 -7.38 11.10 -20.85
C SER A 11 -6.89 10.01 -19.90
N LEU A 12 -6.05 10.35 -18.91
CA LEU A 12 -5.60 9.40 -17.87
C LEU A 12 -6.76 8.95 -16.97
N ASN A 13 -7.68 9.85 -16.66
CA ASN A 13 -8.87 9.53 -15.88
C ASN A 13 -9.86 8.65 -16.68
N GLN A 14 -9.94 8.88 -18.00
CA GLN A 14 -10.80 8.11 -18.90
C GLN A 14 -10.28 6.69 -19.19
N SER A 15 -8.96 6.47 -19.19
CA SER A 15 -8.39 5.13 -19.37
C SER A 15 -8.57 4.19 -18.17
N CYS A 16 -8.96 4.70 -17.00
CA CYS A 16 -9.05 3.90 -15.76
C CYS A 16 -10.42 3.22 -15.57
N SER A 17 -11.33 3.33 -16.53
CA SER A 17 -12.69 2.78 -16.43
C SER A 17 -12.93 1.79 -17.57
N THR A 18 -12.33 0.60 -17.52
CA THR A 18 -12.90 -0.69 -17.98
C THR A 18 -11.82 -1.75 -17.83
N GLU A 19 -11.76 -2.38 -16.67
CA GLU A 19 -11.37 -3.79 -16.58
C GLU A 19 -12.25 -4.40 -15.48
N ALA A 20 -13.02 -5.44 -15.84
CA ALA A 20 -13.83 -6.18 -14.91
C ALA A 20 -12.89 -7.01 -14.02
N GLU A 21 -12.27 -6.34 -13.05
CA GLU A 21 -11.30 -6.94 -12.16
C GLU A 21 -12.05 -7.54 -10.97
N ILE A 22 -11.76 -8.81 -10.69
CA ILE A 22 -12.09 -9.46 -9.41
C ILE A 22 -11.73 -8.44 -8.32
N PRO A 23 -12.64 -8.11 -7.37
CA PRO A 23 -12.31 -7.14 -6.34
C PRO A 23 -10.98 -7.56 -5.72
N PRO A 24 -9.95 -6.69 -5.71
CA PRO A 24 -8.70 -7.04 -5.06
C PRO A 24 -9.04 -7.51 -3.66
N PRO A 25 -8.43 -8.60 -3.17
CA PRO A 25 -8.75 -9.15 -1.87
C PRO A 25 -8.70 -8.01 -0.87
N THR A 26 -9.86 -7.63 -0.33
CA THR A 26 -9.96 -6.49 0.57
C THR A 26 -9.22 -6.88 1.84
N VAL A 27 -8.01 -6.35 1.98
CA VAL A 27 -7.14 -6.67 3.10
C VAL A 27 -7.73 -6.03 4.34
N ASP A 28 -8.27 -6.85 5.21
CA ASP A 28 -8.77 -6.40 6.51
C ASP A 28 -7.60 -6.17 7.47
N PHE A 29 -7.06 -4.95 7.47
CA PHE A 29 -5.96 -4.53 8.34
C PHE A 29 -6.30 -4.63 9.83
N SER A 30 -7.59 -4.64 10.19
CA SER A 30 -8.03 -4.74 11.59
C SER A 30 -7.69 -6.09 12.24
N ARG A 31 -7.38 -7.11 11.43
CA ARG A 31 -6.92 -8.42 11.89
C ARG A 31 -5.53 -8.38 12.52
N HIS A 32 -4.73 -7.34 12.26
CA HIS A 32 -3.41 -7.22 12.83
C HIS A 32 -3.50 -6.84 14.32
N GLN A 33 -2.86 -7.62 15.20
CA GLN A 33 -2.98 -7.44 16.67
C GLN A 33 -2.60 -6.03 17.15
N GLN A 34 -1.66 -5.37 16.47
CA GLN A 34 -1.21 -4.02 16.80
C GLN A 34 -2.00 -2.92 16.09
N TRP A 35 -2.98 -3.27 15.25
CA TRP A 35 -3.83 -2.28 14.59
C TRP A 35 -4.69 -1.56 15.62
N ASN A 36 -4.72 -0.23 15.57
CA ASN A 36 -5.57 0.55 16.46
C ASN A 36 -6.62 1.34 15.66
N PRO A 37 -7.91 0.97 15.75
CA PRO A 37 -8.99 1.66 15.03
C PRO A 37 -9.39 3.01 15.67
N GLN A 38 -8.83 3.35 16.84
CA GLN A 38 -9.15 4.60 17.52
C GLN A 38 -8.66 5.82 16.74
N THR A 39 -9.42 6.91 16.82
CA THR A 39 -9.03 8.21 16.27
C THR A 39 -7.89 8.84 17.09
N GLY A 40 -7.04 9.63 16.43
CA GLY A 40 -5.95 10.37 17.07
C GLY A 40 -4.59 10.12 16.41
N TRP A 41 -3.74 11.15 16.41
CA TRP A 41 -2.44 11.15 15.71
C TRP A 41 -1.53 9.99 16.13
N LYS A 42 -1.53 9.60 17.41
CA LYS A 42 -0.72 8.48 17.90
C LYS A 42 -1.11 7.16 17.27
N ASN A 43 -2.41 6.93 17.09
CA ASN A 43 -2.95 5.71 16.50
C ASN A 43 -2.70 5.69 14.99
N VAL A 44 -2.84 6.86 14.34
CA VAL A 44 -2.47 7.06 12.94
C VAL A 44 -0.99 6.72 12.72
N LEU A 45 -0.08 7.24 13.54
CA LEU A 45 1.35 6.94 13.45
C LEU A 45 1.65 5.46 13.70
N ASN A 46 0.96 4.84 14.66
CA ASN A 46 1.10 3.40 14.91
C ASN A 46 0.67 2.56 13.69
N ASN A 47 -0.48 2.86 13.09
CA ASN A 47 -0.95 2.14 11.92
C ASN A 47 -0.07 2.42 10.69
N LEU A 48 0.39 3.66 10.51
CA LEU A 48 1.36 4.02 9.48
C LEU A 48 2.67 3.23 9.62
N ARG A 49 3.17 3.08 10.85
CA ARG A 49 4.34 2.24 11.12
C ARG A 49 4.12 0.81 10.64
N LEU A 50 2.94 0.22 10.90
CA LEU A 50 2.63 -1.15 10.47
C LEU A 50 2.61 -1.29 8.95
N ILE A 51 2.04 -0.31 8.23
CA ILE A 51 1.96 -0.31 6.76
C ILE A 51 3.35 -0.21 6.12
N ILE A 52 4.25 0.61 6.69
CA ILE A 52 5.60 0.82 6.15
C ILE A 52 6.55 -0.34 6.53
N GLN A 53 6.23 -1.11 7.56
CA GLN A 53 7.11 -2.14 8.13
C GLN A 53 7.58 -3.19 7.10
N PRO A 54 6.76 -3.73 6.19
CA PRO A 54 7.22 -4.69 5.18
C PRO A 54 8.29 -4.12 4.23
N THR A 55 8.17 -2.85 3.85
CA THR A 55 9.16 -2.17 3.00
C THR A 55 10.50 -2.06 3.73
N LEU A 56 10.49 -1.68 5.01
CA LEU A 56 11.70 -1.63 5.83
C LEU A 56 12.32 -3.03 5.98
N ALA A 57 11.50 -4.04 6.26
CA ALA A 57 11.97 -5.42 6.38
C ALA A 57 12.62 -5.93 5.09
N LEU A 58 12.03 -5.65 3.91
CA LEU A 58 12.65 -5.96 2.62
C LEU A 58 14.01 -5.27 2.47
N SER A 59 14.11 -4.00 2.88
CA SER A 59 15.36 -3.24 2.83
C SER A 59 16.48 -3.89 3.65
N LEU A 60 16.15 -4.42 4.83
CA LEU A 60 17.11 -5.14 5.68
C LEU A 60 17.50 -6.51 5.11
N ILE A 61 16.56 -7.19 4.46
CA ILE A 61 16.78 -8.52 3.88
C ILE A 61 17.49 -8.45 2.52
N PHE A 62 17.34 -7.36 1.77
CA PHE A 62 17.83 -7.22 0.41
C PHE A 62 19.32 -7.60 0.24
N PRO A 63 20.27 -7.16 1.10
CA PRO A 63 21.67 -7.55 0.99
C PRO A 63 21.91 -9.06 1.19
N TRP A 64 21.02 -9.74 1.91
CA TRP A 64 21.12 -11.19 2.13
C TRP A 64 20.67 -11.99 0.91
N LEU A 65 19.86 -11.41 0.01
CA LEU A 65 19.45 -12.08 -1.21
C LEU A 65 20.63 -12.31 -2.19
N ASP A 66 21.67 -11.49 -2.10
CA ASP A 66 22.92 -11.69 -2.85
C ASP A 66 23.69 -12.94 -2.36
N VAL A 67 23.61 -13.22 -1.06
CA VAL A 67 24.26 -14.39 -0.42
C VAL A 67 23.39 -15.64 -0.55
N PHE A 68 22.08 -15.48 -0.44
CA PHE A 68 21.08 -16.54 -0.52
C PHE A 68 20.01 -16.17 -1.56
N PRO A 69 20.25 -16.50 -2.84
CA PRO A 69 19.32 -16.16 -3.91
C PRO A 69 18.02 -16.95 -3.76
N ASN A 70 16.96 -16.26 -3.32
CA ASN A 70 15.62 -16.81 -3.19
C ASN A 70 14.59 -15.88 -3.86
N PRO A 71 14.14 -16.20 -5.08
CA PRO A 71 13.19 -15.35 -5.81
C PRO A 71 11.79 -15.34 -5.16
N TYR A 72 11.41 -16.42 -4.46
CA TYR A 72 10.11 -16.51 -3.80
C TYR A 72 10.01 -15.58 -2.59
N LEU A 73 11.12 -15.33 -1.90
CA LEU A 73 11.15 -14.37 -0.80
C LEU A 73 10.88 -12.95 -1.31
N LEU A 74 11.53 -12.56 -2.41
CA LEU A 74 11.31 -11.26 -3.05
C LEU A 74 9.89 -11.12 -3.58
N LEU A 75 9.36 -12.17 -4.22
CA LEU A 75 7.97 -12.22 -4.70
C LEU A 75 6.97 -12.05 -3.55
N GLY A 76 7.14 -12.79 -2.45
CA GLY A 76 6.26 -12.68 -1.28
C GLY A 76 6.30 -11.29 -0.63
N PHE A 77 7.47 -10.65 -0.56
CA PHE A 77 7.56 -9.26 -0.10
C PHE A 77 6.88 -8.28 -1.07
N HIS A 78 7.02 -8.49 -2.38
CA HIS A 78 6.36 -7.66 -3.38
C HIS A 78 4.83 -7.73 -3.25
N GLU A 79 4.26 -8.93 -3.13
CA GLU A 79 2.82 -9.12 -2.92
C GLU A 79 2.34 -8.49 -1.62
N LEU A 80 3.11 -8.66 -0.53
CA LEU A 80 2.78 -8.06 0.77
C LEU A 80 2.81 -6.52 0.71
N ILE A 81 3.83 -5.93 0.10
CA ILE A 81 3.94 -4.47 -0.06
C ILE A 81 2.80 -3.95 -0.94
N HIS A 82 2.48 -4.65 -2.02
CA HIS A 82 1.32 -4.31 -2.86
C HIS A 82 0.03 -4.30 -2.05
N ALA A 83 -0.22 -5.33 -1.24
CA ALA A 83 -1.37 -5.40 -0.33
C ALA A 83 -1.39 -4.26 0.69
N MET A 84 -0.25 -3.88 1.27
CA MET A 84 -0.19 -2.73 2.20
C MET A 84 -0.46 -1.40 1.50
N ASN A 85 0.00 -1.22 0.26
CA ASN A 85 -0.20 0.00 -0.51
C ASN A 85 -1.65 0.23 -0.96
N GLN A 86 -2.50 -0.80 -0.89
CA GLN A 86 -3.94 -0.65 -1.11
C GLN A 86 -4.65 0.06 0.06
N PHE A 87 -3.95 0.31 1.17
CA PHE A 87 -4.50 1.05 2.29
C PHE A 87 -4.98 2.44 1.87
N GLN A 88 -6.29 2.66 1.95
CA GLN A 88 -6.92 3.96 1.79
C GLN A 88 -7.22 4.52 3.18
N PRO A 89 -6.49 5.55 3.66
CA PRO A 89 -6.90 6.26 4.87
C PRO A 89 -8.30 6.85 4.64
N PHE A 90 -9.28 6.45 5.45
CA PHE A 90 -10.56 7.13 5.51
C PHE A 90 -10.32 8.54 6.05
N PHE A 91 -10.13 9.49 5.14
CA PHE A 91 -10.32 10.90 5.44
C PHE A 91 -11.81 11.15 5.30
N SER A 92 -12.48 11.45 6.42
CA SER A 92 -13.82 12.03 6.32
C SER A 92 -13.64 13.38 5.63
N ASP A 93 -14.17 13.52 4.43
CA ASP A 93 -14.34 14.83 3.81
C ASP A 93 -15.09 15.70 4.84
N GLY A 94 -14.45 16.80 5.24
CA GLY A 94 -14.94 17.71 6.28
C GLY A 94 -16.11 18.56 5.82
#